data_AF-A0A0D6DVN2-F1
#
_entry.id   AF-A0A0D6DVN2-F1
#
_cell.length_a   1.000
_cell.length_b   1.000
_cell.length_c   1.000
_cell.angle_alpha   90.00
_cell.angle_beta   90.00
_cell.angle_gamma   90.00
#
_symmetry.space_group_name_H-M   'P 1'
#
loop_
_entity.id
_entity.type
_entity.pdbx_description
1 polymer ?
#
loop_
_entity_poly.entity_id
_entity_poly.type
_entity_poly.pdbx_seq_one_letter_code
_entity_poly.pdbx_strand_id
1 'polypeptide(L)'
;MDMLEQALRELQKSLQKAHVKSNALFVMDSSSKDQKKVKDRSKTETEQTKTTLSHASKTLAGTIQGSFGEKLTQVLEEQEKFLSDF
;
A
#
# COMPACT_ATOMS: atom_id res chain seq x y z
N MET A 1 9.97 -55.93 -10.66
CA MET A 1 9.22 -55.00 -9.78
C MET A 1 9.66 -53.61 -10.17
N ASP A 2 9.31 -53.14 -11.38
CA ASP A 2 10.07 -52.04 -11.99
C ASP A 2 9.18 -50.93 -12.57
N MET A 3 8.31 -51.21 -13.55
CA MET A 3 7.57 -50.11 -14.20
C MET A 3 6.44 -49.50 -13.34
N LEU A 4 5.67 -50.32 -12.62
CA LEU A 4 4.53 -49.81 -11.84
C LEU A 4 5.00 -48.95 -10.65
N GLU A 5 6.07 -49.38 -10.00
CA GLU A 5 6.65 -48.70 -8.84
C GLU A 5 7.36 -47.41 -9.26
N GLN A 6 7.99 -47.41 -10.44
CA GLN A 6 8.60 -46.23 -11.05
C GLN A 6 7.52 -45.22 -11.48
N ALA A 7 6.43 -45.67 -12.11
CA ALA A 7 5.29 -44.81 -12.46
C ALA A 7 4.63 -44.19 -11.21
N LEU A 8 4.49 -44.97 -10.12
CA LEU A 8 3.95 -44.48 -8.85
C LEU A 8 4.85 -43.40 -8.23
N ARG A 9 6.18 -43.60 -8.26
CA ARG A 9 7.16 -42.61 -7.78
C ARG A 9 7.16 -41.34 -8.62
N GLU A 10 7.01 -41.45 -9.94
CA GLU A 10 6.93 -40.28 -10.82
C GLU A 10 5.65 -39.49 -10.61
N LEU A 11 4.52 -40.18 -10.41
CA LEU A 11 3.25 -39.55 -10.06
C LEU A 11 3.33 -38.83 -8.70
N GLN A 12 3.96 -39.45 -7.69
CA GLN A 12 4.17 -38.80 -6.39
C GLN A 12 5.04 -37.54 -6.53
N LYS A 13 6.12 -37.60 -7.32
CA LYS A 13 6.98 -36.44 -7.61
C LYS A 13 6.22 -35.34 -8.36
N SER A 14 5.36 -35.69 -9.31
CA SER A 14 4.59 -34.70 -10.08
C SER A 14 3.55 -34.01 -9.20
N LEU A 15 2.87 -34.75 -8.33
CA LEU A 15 1.94 -34.19 -7.33
C LEU A 15 2.65 -33.27 -6.35
N GLN A 16 3.82 -33.65 -5.84
CA GLN A 16 4.61 -32.78 -4.96
C GLN A 16 5.03 -31.49 -5.68
N LYS A 17 5.49 -31.57 -6.93
CA LYS A 17 5.83 -30.38 -7.73
C LYS A 17 4.60 -29.49 -7.97
N ALA A 18 3.44 -30.07 -8.27
CA ALA A 18 2.20 -29.32 -8.46
C ALA A 18 1.78 -28.59 -7.18
N HIS A 19 1.88 -29.27 -6.04
CA HIS A 19 1.57 -28.69 -4.74
C HIS A 19 2.50 -27.52 -4.38
N VAL A 20 3.82 -27.68 -4.56
CA VAL A 20 4.79 -26.60 -4.32
C VAL A 20 4.50 -25.39 -5.22
N LYS A 21 4.22 -25.61 -6.51
CA LYS A 21 3.87 -24.52 -7.44
C LYS A 21 2.58 -23.81 -7.04
N SER A 22 1.55 -24.56 -6.64
CA SER A 22 0.27 -24.00 -6.19
C SER A 22 0.46 -23.12 -4.95
N ASN A 23 1.23 -23.58 -3.97
CA ASN A 23 1.54 -22.81 -2.77
C ASN A 23 2.34 -21.54 -3.10
N ALA A 24 3.31 -21.63 -4.00
CA ALA A 24 4.09 -20.47 -4.44
C ALA A 24 3.18 -19.42 -5.11
N LEU A 25 2.29 -19.83 -6.00
CA LEU A 25 1.32 -18.94 -6.66
C LEU A 25 0.37 -18.29 -5.65
N PHE A 26 -0.12 -19.07 -4.68
CA PHE A 26 -0.99 -18.55 -3.61
C PHE A 26 -0.29 -17.48 -2.78
N VAL A 27 0.96 -17.71 -2.37
CA VAL A 27 1.77 -16.75 -1.59
C VAL A 27 2.07 -15.49 -2.42
N MET A 28 2.34 -15.62 -3.71
CA MET A 28 2.54 -14.47 -4.59
C MET A 28 1.26 -13.63 -4.75
N ASP A 29 0.12 -14.27 -4.92
CA ASP A 29 -1.18 -13.60 -5.05
C ASP A 29 -1.60 -12.91 -3.75
N SER A 30 -1.39 -13.56 -2.59
CA SER A 30 -1.67 -12.95 -1.29
C SER A 30 -0.76 -11.74 -1.04
N SER A 31 0.54 -11.85 -1.31
CA SER A 31 1.50 -10.75 -1.19
C SER A 31 1.14 -9.56 -2.09
N SER A 32 0.75 -9.82 -3.34
CA SER A 32 0.29 -8.79 -4.28
C SER A 32 -0.99 -8.08 -3.79
N LYS A 33 -1.96 -8.84 -3.28
CA LYS A 33 -3.18 -8.29 -2.70
C LYS A 33 -2.91 -7.43 -1.47
N ASP A 34 -2.00 -7.86 -0.60
CA ASP A 34 -1.63 -7.10 0.59
C ASP A 34 -0.88 -5.80 0.22
N GLN A 35 0.03 -5.85 -0.75
CA GLN A 35 0.67 -4.64 -1.30
C GLN A 35 -0.37 -3.67 -1.88
N LYS A 36 -1.33 -4.18 -2.65
CA LYS A 36 -2.42 -3.35 -3.20
C LYS A 36 -3.26 -2.71 -2.09
N LYS A 37 -3.65 -3.46 -1.06
CA LYS A 37 -4.40 -2.93 0.09
C LYS A 37 -3.63 -1.84 0.82
N VAL A 38 -2.33 -2.02 1.04
CA VAL A 38 -1.48 -1.01 1.69
C VAL A 38 -1.41 0.25 0.83
N LYS A 39 -1.23 0.11 -0.49
CA LYS A 39 -1.21 1.24 -1.42
C LYS A 39 -2.54 1.99 -1.43
N ASP A 40 -3.66 1.27 -1.49
CA ASP A 40 -5.00 1.87 -1.50
C ASP A 40 -5.28 2.62 -0.18
N ARG A 41 -4.92 2.03 0.97
CA ARG A 41 -5.03 2.68 2.29
C ARG A 41 -4.16 3.93 2.38
N SER A 42 -2.89 3.83 1.98
CA SER A 42 -1.96 4.97 1.96
C SER A 42 -2.50 6.12 1.13
N LYS A 43 -3.08 5.82 -0.05
CA LYS A 43 -3.71 6.83 -0.90
C LYS A 43 -4.91 7.48 -0.21
N THR A 44 -5.80 6.68 0.38
CA THR A 44 -6.97 7.21 1.10
C THR A 44 -6.57 8.09 2.28
N GLU A 45 -5.62 7.64 3.11
CA GLU A 45 -5.13 8.41 4.26
C GLU A 45 -4.45 9.71 3.83
N THR A 46 -3.66 9.69 2.75
CA THR A 46 -3.00 10.88 2.20
C THR A 46 -4.03 11.90 1.71
N GLU A 47 -5.04 11.48 0.95
CA GLU A 47 -6.12 12.36 0.46
C GLU A 47 -6.96 12.94 1.60
N GLN A 48 -7.27 12.13 2.62
CA GLN A 48 -7.97 12.61 3.82
C GLN A 48 -7.13 13.65 4.55
N THR A 49 -5.85 13.39 4.76
CA THR A 49 -4.92 14.33 5.42
C THR A 49 -4.82 15.62 4.64
N LYS A 50 -4.69 15.56 3.31
CA LYS A 50 -4.68 16.74 2.44
C LYS A 50 -5.96 17.56 2.55
N THR A 51 -7.11 16.89 2.56
CA THR A 51 -8.42 17.53 2.72
C THR A 51 -8.52 18.25 4.08
N THR A 52 -8.12 17.58 5.16
CA THR A 52 -8.11 18.16 6.51
C THR A 52 -7.15 19.34 6.60
N LEU A 53 -5.95 19.22 6.03
CA LEU A 53 -4.94 20.28 6.02
C LEU A 53 -5.43 21.51 5.25
N SER A 54 -6.05 21.31 4.09
CA SER A 54 -6.64 22.39 3.30
C SER A 54 -7.76 23.11 4.07
N HIS A 55 -8.62 22.38 4.76
CA HIS A 55 -9.66 22.98 5.61
C HIS A 55 -9.05 23.76 6.77
N ALA A 56 -8.09 23.18 7.49
CA ALA A 56 -7.42 23.83 8.60
C ALA A 56 -6.70 25.11 8.15
N SER A 57 -6.01 25.07 7.02
CA SER A 57 -5.33 26.24 6.43
C SER A 57 -6.31 27.36 6.12
N LYS A 58 -7.44 27.07 5.46
CA LYS A 58 -8.48 28.07 5.16
C LYS A 58 -9.08 28.67 6.43
N THR A 59 -9.36 27.85 7.44
CA THR A 59 -9.91 28.33 8.72
C THR A 59 -8.89 29.20 9.47
N LEU A 60 -7.63 28.79 9.50
CA LEU A 60 -6.56 29.50 10.23
C LEU A 60 -6.17 30.80 9.54
N ALA A 61 -6.10 30.83 8.20
CA ALA A 61 -5.82 32.05 7.43
C ALA A 61 -6.85 33.16 7.67
N GLY A 62 -8.12 32.81 7.89
CA GLY A 62 -9.17 33.77 8.25
C GLY A 62 -9.16 34.20 9.71
N THR A 63 -8.54 33.42 10.61
CA THR A 63 -8.62 33.60 12.07
C THR A 63 -7.36 34.22 12.66
N ILE A 64 -6.19 33.91 12.09
CA ILE A 64 -4.89 34.30 12.61
C ILE A 64 -4.24 35.25 11.61
N GLN A 65 -4.08 36.52 12.02
CA GLN A 65 -3.54 37.58 11.18
C GLN A 65 -2.12 37.97 11.60
N GLY A 66 -1.45 38.76 10.76
CA GLY A 66 -0.09 39.25 10.99
C GLY A 66 0.99 38.22 10.67
N SER A 67 2.23 38.53 11.01
CA SER A 67 3.43 37.75 10.66
C SER A 67 3.39 36.30 11.16
N PHE A 68 2.71 36.04 12.27
CA PHE A 68 2.50 34.67 12.76
C PHE A 68 1.53 33.89 11.86
N GLY A 69 0.43 34.51 11.43
CA GLY A 69 -0.51 33.91 10.48
C GLY A 69 0.13 33.60 9.13
N GLU A 70 0.96 34.53 8.61
CA GLU A 70 1.73 34.33 7.38
C GLU A 70 2.68 33.12 7.50
N LYS A 71 3.40 33.01 8.61
CA LYS A 71 4.33 31.89 8.83
C LYS A 71 3.58 30.56 8.97
N LEU A 72 2.44 30.56 9.65
CA LEU A 72 1.60 29.39 9.80
C LEU A 72 1.07 28.92 8.45
N THR A 73 0.56 29.82 7.61
CA THR A 73 0.11 29.50 6.24
C THR A 73 1.23 28.87 5.41
N GLN A 74 2.43 29.47 5.44
CA GLN A 74 3.60 28.93 4.72
C GLN A 74 3.92 27.49 5.13
N VAL A 75 3.91 27.18 6.43
CA VAL A 75 4.18 25.83 6.93
C VAL A 75 3.11 24.83 6.48
N LEU A 76 1.84 25.24 6.46
CA LEU A 76 0.74 24.37 6.01
C LEU A 76 0.82 24.09 4.51
N GLU A 77 1.21 25.07 3.69
CA GLU A 77 1.45 24.89 2.25
C GLU A 77 2.63 23.94 1.97
N GLU A 78 3.72 24.04 2.74
CA GLU A 78 4.86 23.13 2.65
C GLU A 78 4.47 21.68 2.99
N GLN A 79 3.62 21.50 4.01
CA GLN A 79 3.08 20.18 4.37
C GLN A 79 2.14 19.62 3.29
N GLU A 80 1.32 20.46 2.66
CA GLU A 80 0.43 20.04 1.56
C GLU A 80 1.24 19.57 0.34
N LYS A 81 2.33 20.29 0.03
CA LYS A 81 3.25 19.92 -1.05
C LYS A 81 3.96 18.61 -0.77
N PHE A 82 4.49 18.44 0.45
CA PHE A 82 5.13 17.19 0.87
C PHE A 82 4.21 15.98 0.71
N LEU A 83 2.93 16.10 1.06
CA LEU A 83 1.94 15.03 0.90
C LEU A 83 1.55 14.77 -0.57
N SER A 84 1.77 15.73 -1.47
CA SER A 84 1.49 15.55 -2.90
C SER A 84 2.62 14.83 -3.64
N ASP A 85 3.81 14.80 -3.04
CA ASP A 85 5.00 14.12 -3.58
C ASP A 85 5.15 12.67 -3.05
N PHE A 86 4.20 12.20 -2.23
CA PHE A 86 4.16 10.86 -1.61
C PHE A 86 3.31 9.86 -2.43
#